data_AF-A0A2R6K4K9-F1
#
_entry.id   AF-A0A2R6K4K9-F1
#
_cell.length_a   1.000
_cell.length_b   1.000
_cell.length_c   1.000
_cell.angle_alpha   90.00
_cell.angle_beta   90.00
_cell.angle_gamma   90.00
#
_symmetry.space_group_name_H-M   'P 1'
#
loop_
_entity.id
_entity.type
_entity.pdbx_description
1 polymer ?
#
loop_
_entity_poly.entity_id
_entity_poly.type
_entity_poly.pdbx_seq_one_letter_code
_entity_poly.pdbx_strand_id
1 'polypeptide(L)'
;MSSGEREELESVEDDWSAIPCEACRSALESENTRSVSFLLLDELTIPVLGCEDHLAEFTEVCGFTTNDTADLLGHHPAGGVQCPGCRNARYDASHPMIAVHDGAVVVTACPDHQSEILQRFRTGLETRQQLTADLGTSNSPL
;
A
#
# COMPACT_ATOMS: atom_id res chain seq x y z
N MET A 1 -17.95 -46.53 -0.81
CA MET A 1 -16.54 -46.52 -1.28
C MET A 1 -16.56 -45.69 -2.55
N SER A 2 -16.52 -44.35 -2.46
CA SER A 2 -15.32 -43.52 -2.18
C SER A 2 -14.25 -43.86 -3.21
N SER A 3 -13.77 -42.97 -4.07
CA SER A 3 -13.38 -41.57 -3.87
C SER A 3 -13.33 -40.89 -5.25
N GLY A 4 -13.32 -39.58 -5.42
CA GLY A 4 -13.28 -38.44 -4.53
C GLY A 4 -13.41 -37.23 -5.44
N GLU A 5 -14.18 -36.25 -4.98
CA GLU A 5 -14.40 -34.98 -5.66
C GLU A 5 -13.07 -34.34 -6.09
N ARG A 6 -12.99 -33.91 -7.36
CA ARG A 6 -11.93 -33.00 -7.79
C ARG A 6 -12.32 -31.65 -7.20
N GLU A 7 -11.71 -31.33 -6.07
CA GLU A 7 -11.80 -30.02 -5.44
C GLU A 7 -11.50 -28.95 -6.49
N GLU A 8 -12.55 -28.22 -6.81
CA GLU A 8 -12.55 -26.97 -7.57
C GLU A 8 -11.57 -26.06 -6.84
N LEU A 9 -10.39 -25.85 -7.43
CA LEU A 9 -9.54 -24.72 -7.06
C LEU A 9 -10.32 -23.49 -7.50
N GLU A 10 -11.25 -23.03 -6.65
CA GLU A 10 -11.75 -21.67 -6.67
C GLU A 10 -10.51 -20.79 -6.55
N SER A 11 -10.01 -20.39 -7.72
CA SER A 11 -9.05 -19.32 -7.86
C SER A 11 -9.63 -18.17 -7.06
N VAL A 12 -8.95 -17.81 -5.97
CA VAL A 12 -9.11 -16.49 -5.38
C VAL A 12 -8.59 -15.54 -6.46
N GLU A 13 -9.45 -15.26 -7.45
CA GLU A 13 -9.33 -14.09 -8.30
C GLU A 13 -9.66 -12.92 -7.37
N ASP A 14 -8.70 -12.68 -6.47
CA ASP A 14 -8.62 -11.54 -5.58
C ASP A 14 -8.89 -10.28 -6.42
N ASP A 15 -9.53 -9.31 -5.76
CA ASP A 15 -10.18 -8.07 -6.21
C ASP A 15 -9.34 -7.12 -7.11
N TRP A 16 -8.25 -7.58 -7.74
CA TRP A 16 -7.34 -6.85 -8.62
C TRP A 16 -7.99 -6.42 -9.95
N SER A 17 -9.04 -7.11 -10.38
CA SER A 17 -9.80 -6.75 -11.58
C SER A 17 -10.55 -5.42 -11.44
N ALA A 18 -10.81 -4.98 -10.20
CA ALA A 18 -11.39 -3.68 -9.89
C ALA A 18 -10.40 -2.52 -10.02
N ILE A 19 -9.07 -2.78 -10.11
CA ILE A 19 -8.04 -1.75 -10.24
C ILE A 19 -7.98 -1.28 -11.71
N PRO A 20 -8.28 0.00 -12.01
CA PRO A 20 -8.20 0.52 -13.37
C PRO A 20 -6.77 0.56 -13.93
N CYS A 21 -5.78 0.84 -13.08
CA CYS A 21 -4.38 0.93 -13.48
C CYS A 21 -3.78 -0.44 -13.84
N GLU A 22 -3.42 -0.60 -15.11
CA GLU A 22 -2.80 -1.83 -15.64
C GLU A 22 -1.42 -2.12 -15.02
N ALA A 23 -0.65 -1.08 -14.67
CA ALA A 23 0.65 -1.23 -14.03
C ALA A 23 0.53 -1.77 -12.60
N CYS A 24 -0.46 -1.29 -11.83
CA CYS A 24 -0.77 -1.86 -10.51
C CYS A 24 -1.19 -3.32 -10.63
N ARG A 25 -2.12 -3.65 -11.55
CA ARG A 25 -2.56 -5.03 -11.74
C ARG A 25 -1.37 -5.95 -12.07
N SER A 26 -0.54 -5.54 -13.02
CA SER A 26 0.66 -6.28 -13.41
C SER A 26 1.64 -6.47 -12.25
N ALA A 27 1.85 -5.43 -11.43
CA ALA A 27 2.73 -5.49 -10.27
C ALA A 27 2.24 -6.47 -9.19
N LEU A 28 0.92 -6.62 -9.06
CA LEU A 28 0.24 -7.42 -8.04
C LEU A 28 0.05 -8.87 -8.48
N GLU A 29 -0.18 -9.12 -9.76
CA GLU A 29 -0.22 -10.46 -10.37
C GLU A 29 1.18 -11.11 -10.46
N SER A 30 2.24 -10.29 -10.43
CA SER A 30 3.61 -10.77 -10.44
C SER A 30 3.90 -11.54 -9.14
N GLU A 31 3.82 -12.88 -9.16
CA GLU A 31 4.24 -13.78 -8.06
C GLU A 31 5.71 -13.59 -7.62
N ASN A 32 6.46 -12.74 -8.32
CA ASN A 32 7.85 -12.50 -8.07
C ASN A 32 8.03 -11.41 -7.01
N THR A 33 8.64 -11.78 -5.90
CA THR A 33 9.18 -10.92 -4.80
C THR A 33 9.97 -9.66 -5.22
N ARG A 34 10.22 -9.44 -6.51
CA ARG A 34 10.90 -8.26 -7.08
C ARG A 34 10.03 -7.01 -7.15
N SER A 35 8.72 -7.11 -7.00
CA SER A 35 7.81 -5.95 -7.00
C SER A 35 7.63 -5.32 -5.61
N VAL A 36 8.24 -5.90 -4.57
CA VAL A 36 8.12 -5.40 -3.18
C VAL A 36 9.00 -4.16 -3.01
N SER A 37 8.35 -3.03 -2.79
CA SER A 37 8.99 -1.80 -2.33
C SER A 37 8.87 -1.70 -0.80
N PHE A 38 9.67 -0.84 -0.18
CA PHE A 38 9.63 -0.61 1.25
C PHE A 38 9.38 0.85 1.52
N LEU A 39 8.25 1.14 2.16
CA LEU A 39 7.86 2.45 2.60
C LEU A 39 8.47 2.72 3.98
N LEU A 40 9.23 3.80 4.07
CA LEU A 40 9.79 4.34 5.29
C LEU A 40 8.89 5.47 5.77
N LEU A 41 8.34 5.34 6.98
CA LEU A 41 7.53 6.37 7.62
C LEU A 41 7.98 6.53 9.07
N ASP A 42 8.69 7.61 9.36
CA ASP A 42 9.39 7.79 10.64
C ASP A 42 10.27 6.56 10.96
N GLU A 43 9.98 5.83 12.04
CA GLU A 43 10.69 4.61 12.44
C GLU A 43 10.14 3.32 11.80
N LEU A 44 9.06 3.43 11.01
CA LEU A 44 8.41 2.30 10.39
C LEU A 44 9.05 1.95 9.06
N THR A 45 9.29 0.66 8.84
CA THR A 45 9.76 0.10 7.57
C THR A 45 8.78 -0.96 7.11
N ILE A 46 7.92 -0.59 6.16
CA ILE A 46 6.73 -1.35 5.80
C ILE A 46 6.86 -1.85 4.35
N PRO A 47 6.78 -3.16 4.10
CA PRO A 47 6.79 -3.67 2.74
C PRO A 47 5.44 -3.42 2.06
N VAL A 48 5.50 -2.86 0.86
CA VAL A 48 4.36 -2.43 0.05
C VAL A 48 4.49 -2.93 -1.39
N LEU A 49 3.35 -3.16 -2.03
CA LEU A 49 3.25 -3.55 -3.44
C LEU A 49 2.36 -2.56 -4.18
N GLY A 50 2.72 -2.23 -5.42
CA GLY A 50 2.00 -1.30 -6.29
C GLY A 50 2.89 -0.88 -7.45
N CYS A 51 2.37 -0.10 -8.38
CA CYS A 51 3.22 0.55 -9.38
C CYS A 51 3.96 1.75 -8.75
N GLU A 52 5.04 2.19 -9.38
CA GLU A 52 5.88 3.29 -8.87
C GLU A 52 5.08 4.58 -8.66
N ASP A 53 4.15 4.91 -9.56
CA ASP A 53 3.35 6.14 -9.49
C ASP A 53 2.41 6.16 -8.28
N HIS A 54 1.63 5.10 -8.07
CA HIS A 54 0.69 5.02 -6.94
C HIS A 54 1.39 4.79 -5.61
N LEU A 55 2.56 4.14 -5.60
CA LEU A 55 3.41 4.08 -4.40
C LEU A 55 3.99 5.45 -4.05
N ALA A 56 4.39 6.26 -5.04
CA ALA A 56 4.85 7.62 -4.83
C ALA A 56 3.72 8.52 -4.29
N GLU A 57 2.52 8.47 -4.88
CA GLU A 57 1.36 9.21 -4.37
C GLU A 57 1.02 8.78 -2.94
N PHE A 58 1.00 7.47 -2.66
CA PHE A 58 0.73 6.95 -1.33
C PHE A 58 1.75 7.46 -0.30
N THR A 59 3.03 7.52 -0.68
CA THR A 59 4.12 8.04 0.14
C THR A 59 3.94 9.54 0.40
N GLU A 60 3.62 10.32 -0.64
CA GLU A 60 3.35 11.75 -0.52
C GLU A 60 2.20 12.03 0.43
N VAL A 61 1.10 11.29 0.29
CA VAL A 61 -0.08 11.44 1.17
C VAL A 61 0.25 11.09 2.61
N CYS A 62 0.96 9.99 2.86
CA CYS A 62 1.41 9.64 4.21
C CYS A 62 2.36 10.70 4.79
N GLY A 63 3.14 11.36 3.93
CA GLY A 63 4.05 12.46 4.29
C GLY A 63 3.37 13.66 4.94
N PHE A 64 2.07 13.90 4.72
CA PHE A 64 1.34 14.96 5.45
C PHE A 64 1.17 14.66 6.95
N THR A 65 1.38 13.42 7.35
CA THR A 65 1.17 12.95 8.74
C THR A 65 2.42 12.39 9.39
N THR A 66 3.55 12.41 8.68
CA THR A 66 4.86 11.99 9.20
C THR A 66 5.53 13.20 9.84
N ASN A 67 6.30 12.97 10.90
CA ASN A 67 7.04 14.05 11.55
C ASN A 67 8.49 14.14 11.03
N ASP A 68 9.01 13.05 10.48
CA ASP A 68 10.35 12.95 9.91
C ASP A 68 10.29 12.75 8.39
N THR A 69 10.76 11.62 7.87
CA THR A 69 10.77 11.29 6.43
C THR A 69 9.68 10.29 6.05
N ALA A 70 8.98 10.58 4.95
CA ALA A 70 8.25 9.60 4.15
C ALA A 70 9.05 9.32 2.87
N ASP A 71 9.57 8.10 2.72
CA ASP A 71 10.42 7.73 1.59
C ASP A 71 10.12 6.31 1.11
N LEU A 72 10.39 6.04 -0.17
CA LEU A 72 10.13 4.76 -0.82
C LEU A 72 11.41 4.14 -1.32
N LEU A 73 11.74 2.94 -0.82
CA LEU A 73 12.87 2.16 -1.28
C LEU A 73 12.40 1.07 -2.26
N GLY A 74 12.88 1.13 -3.50
CA GLY A 74 12.75 0.04 -4.47
C GLY A 74 13.69 -1.16 -4.23
N HIS A 75 14.32 -1.22 -3.06
CA HIS A 75 15.25 -2.29 -2.69
C HIS A 75 15.09 -2.63 -1.20
N HIS A 76 15.57 -3.81 -0.82
CA HIS A 76 15.51 -4.24 0.56
C HIS A 76 16.37 -3.35 1.46
N PRO A 77 15.83 -2.81 2.57
CA PRO A 77 16.55 -1.90 3.45
C PRO A 77 17.77 -2.60 4.08
N ALA A 78 18.85 -1.85 4.31
CA ALA A 78 20.12 -2.40 4.80
C ALA A 78 20.03 -3.05 6.19
N GLY A 79 19.03 -2.69 7.01
CA GLY A 79 18.70 -3.36 8.27
C GLY A 79 17.62 -4.44 8.17
N GLY A 80 16.95 -4.53 7.02
CA GLY A 80 15.73 -5.29 6.85
C GLY A 80 14.55 -4.75 7.66
N VAL A 81 13.43 -5.47 7.56
CA VAL A 81 12.21 -5.16 8.31
C VAL A 81 12.47 -5.44 9.79
N GLN A 82 12.53 -4.40 10.62
CA GLN A 82 12.84 -4.54 12.06
C GLN A 82 11.72 -5.22 12.84
N CYS A 83 10.46 -4.96 12.47
CA CYS A 83 9.32 -5.54 13.16
C CYS A 83 9.23 -7.06 12.92
N PRO A 84 9.25 -7.90 13.97
CA PRO A 84 9.09 -9.34 13.82
C PRO A 84 7.74 -9.75 13.20
N GLY A 85 6.69 -8.98 13.49
CA GLY A 85 5.37 -9.15 12.87
C GLY A 85 5.44 -8.94 11.36
N CYS A 86 5.95 -7.79 10.90
CA CYS A 86 6.08 -7.51 9.46
C CYS A 86 7.02 -8.48 8.73
N ARG A 87 8.03 -9.03 9.41
CA ARG A 87 8.88 -10.08 8.83
C ARG A 87 8.11 -11.36 8.49
N ASN A 88 7.08 -11.69 9.28
CA ASN A 88 6.23 -12.87 9.08
C ASN A 88 4.98 -12.55 8.24
N ALA A 89 4.54 -11.29 8.21
CA ALA A 89 3.33 -10.85 7.51
C ALA A 89 3.33 -11.16 6.02
N ARG A 90 4.50 -11.34 5.40
CA ARG A 90 4.63 -11.82 4.00
C ARG A 90 4.00 -13.19 3.74
N TYR A 91 3.74 -13.97 4.79
CA TYR A 91 3.12 -15.30 4.71
C TYR A 91 1.65 -15.31 5.09
N ASP A 92 1.11 -14.18 5.58
CA ASP A 92 -0.32 -14.05 5.87
C ASP A 92 -1.09 -13.82 4.56
N ALA A 93 -2.27 -14.43 4.43
CA ALA A 93 -3.08 -14.33 3.21
C ALA A 93 -3.95 -13.07 3.11
N SER A 94 -4.11 -12.33 4.21
CA SER A 94 -4.97 -11.14 4.26
C SER A 94 -4.12 -9.87 4.30
N HIS A 95 -3.81 -9.32 3.13
CA HIS A 95 -3.21 -7.99 3.02
C HIS A 95 -4.26 -6.98 2.57
N PRO A 96 -4.45 -5.87 3.29
CA PRO A 96 -5.39 -4.85 2.87
C PRO A 96 -4.91 -4.20 1.57
N MET A 97 -5.83 -4.15 0.59
CA MET A 97 -5.67 -3.34 -0.61
C MET A 97 -6.20 -1.93 -0.34
N ILE A 98 -5.35 -0.93 -0.54
CA ILE A 98 -5.68 0.48 -0.35
C ILE A 98 -5.81 1.11 -1.74
N ALA A 99 -7.00 1.60 -2.06
CA ALA A 99 -7.21 2.36 -3.30
C ALA A 99 -6.48 3.70 -3.24
N VAL A 100 -5.70 3.99 -4.28
CA VAL A 100 -4.98 5.26 -4.48
C VAL A 100 -5.35 5.77 -5.85
N HIS A 101 -6.29 6.72 -5.90
CA HIS A 101 -6.88 7.20 -7.15
C HIS A 101 -7.43 6.06 -8.03
N ASP A 102 -6.79 5.78 -9.16
CA ASP A 102 -7.11 4.74 -10.15
C ASP A 102 -6.19 3.51 -10.03
N GLY A 103 -5.36 3.47 -8.99
CA GLY A 103 -4.48 2.37 -8.65
C GLY A 103 -4.74 1.83 -7.26
N ALA A 104 -3.84 0.95 -6.83
CA ALA A 104 -3.89 0.37 -5.51
C ALA A 104 -2.50 0.10 -4.95
N VAL A 105 -2.41 0.15 -3.62
CA VAL A 105 -1.24 -0.21 -2.84
C VAL A 105 -1.63 -1.31 -1.86
N VAL A 106 -0.85 -2.39 -1.82
CA VAL A 106 -1.04 -3.48 -0.87
C VAL A 106 -0.01 -3.36 0.23
N VAL A 107 -0.47 -3.40 1.47
CA VAL A 107 0.40 -3.28 2.65
C VAL A 107 0.64 -4.66 3.24
N THR A 108 1.85 -5.18 3.05
CA THR A 108 2.26 -6.52 3.54
C THR A 108 2.87 -6.44 4.95
N ALA A 109 2.24 -5.67 5.84
CA ALA A 109 2.69 -5.44 7.21
C ALA A 109 1.91 -6.30 8.22
N CYS A 110 2.35 -6.34 9.48
CA CYS A 110 1.53 -6.92 10.55
C CYS A 110 0.31 -6.02 10.87
N PRO A 111 -0.76 -6.57 11.49
CA PRO A 111 -2.01 -5.83 11.72
C PRO A 111 -1.84 -4.48 12.42
N ASP A 112 -0.90 -4.37 13.35
CA ASP A 112 -0.60 -3.11 14.06
C ASP A 112 -0.10 -2.03 13.08
N HIS A 113 0.89 -2.37 12.24
CA HIS A 113 1.43 -1.45 11.25
C HIS A 113 0.48 -1.20 10.07
N GLN A 114 -0.36 -2.18 9.73
CA GLN A 114 -1.45 -1.97 8.77
C GLN A 114 -2.43 -0.90 9.30
N SER A 115 -2.82 -1.01 10.56
CA SER A 115 -3.75 -0.05 11.18
C SER A 115 -3.15 1.35 11.25
N GLU A 116 -1.89 1.45 11.67
CA GLU A 116 -1.15 2.72 11.74
C GLU A 116 -1.04 3.38 10.36
N ILE A 117 -0.64 2.64 9.32
CA ILE A 117 -0.45 3.22 8.00
C ILE A 117 -1.77 3.62 7.33
N LEU A 118 -2.83 2.82 7.55
CA LEU A 118 -4.18 3.16 7.08
C LEU A 118 -4.68 4.44 7.73
N GLN A 119 -4.42 4.62 9.03
CA GLN A 119 -4.79 5.84 9.73
C GLN A 119 -4.03 7.05 9.17
N ARG A 120 -2.71 6.94 9.02
CA ARG A 120 -1.86 8.00 8.44
C ARG A 120 -2.29 8.37 7.03
N PHE A 121 -2.54 7.40 6.17
CA PHE A 121 -3.00 7.66 4.81
C PHE A 121 -4.35 8.40 4.78
N ARG A 122 -5.32 7.97 5.60
CA ARG A 122 -6.64 8.64 5.70
C ARG A 122 -6.51 10.08 6.19
N THR A 123 -5.77 10.31 7.27
CA THR A 123 -5.52 11.65 7.80
C THR A 123 -4.72 12.51 6.80
N GLY A 124 -3.81 11.90 6.04
CA GLY A 124 -3.09 12.55 4.95
C GLY A 124 -4.01 12.99 3.81
N LEU A 125 -4.98 12.16 3.42
CA LEU A 125 -5.99 12.52 2.43
C LEU A 125 -6.86 13.69 2.88
N GLU A 126 -7.28 13.70 4.15
CA GLU A 126 -8.03 14.81 4.75
C GLU A 126 -7.20 16.10 4.75
N THR A 127 -5.92 16.01 5.12
CA THR A 127 -4.99 17.14 5.12
C THR A 127 -4.79 17.70 3.70
N ARG A 128 -4.54 16.84 2.72
CA ARG A 128 -4.41 17.23 1.30
C ARG A 128 -5.66 17.93 0.79
N GLN A 129 -6.85 17.44 1.15
CA GLN A 129 -8.12 18.07 0.78
C GLN A 129 -8.28 19.46 1.39
N GLN A 130 -7.95 19.63 2.68
CA GLN A 130 -8.00 20.94 3.35
C GLN A 130 -7.05 21.94 2.70
N LEU A 131 -5.79 21.55 2.46
CA LEU A 131 -4.80 22.40 1.78
C LEU A 131 -5.26 22.80 0.37
N THR A 132 -5.84 21.85 -0.38
CA THR A 132 -6.34 22.14 -1.74
C THR A 132 -7.54 23.08 -1.72
N ALA A 133 -8.45 22.94 -0.75
CA ALA A 133 -9.59 23.83 -0.57
C ALA A 133 -9.16 25.25 -0.18
N ASP A 134 -8.19 25.40 0.71
CA ASP A 134 -7.65 26.69 1.14
C ASP A 134 -6.93 27.42 0.00
N LEU A 135 -6.18 26.69 -0.84
CA LEU A 135 -5.55 27.26 -2.03
C LEU A 135 -6.57 27.64 -3.12
N GLY A 136 -7.63 26.84 -3.29
CA GLY A 136 -8.71 27.13 -4.23
C GLY A 136 -9.54 28.36 -3.83
N THR A 137 -9.77 28.58 -2.53
CA THR A 137 -10.46 29.77 -2.01
C THR A 137 -9.59 31.03 -2.11
N SER A 138 -8.26 30.89 -1.96
CA SER A 138 -7.31 32.00 -2.10
C SER A 138 -7.15 32.49 -3.55
N ASN A 139 -7.49 31.66 -4.55
CA ASN A 139 -7.35 31.98 -5.97
C ASN A 139 -8.67 32.41 -6.65
N SER A 140 -9.70 32.75 -5.87
CA SER A 140 -10.94 33.33 -6.40
C SER A 140 -10.81 34.86 -6.50
N PRO A 141 -10.73 35.46 -7.71
CA PRO A 141 -10.85 36.89 -7.86
C PRO A 141 -12.29 37.31 -7.58
N LEU A 142 -12.46 38.29 -6.69
CA LEU A 142 -13.70 39.06 -6.50
C LEU A 142 -14.05 39.85 -7.78
#